data_AF-A0A924ZTZ9-F1
#
_entry.id   AF-A0A924ZTZ9-F1
#
_cell.length_a   1.000
_cell.length_b   1.000
_cell.length_c   1.000
_cell.angle_alpha   90.00
_cell.angle_beta   90.00
_cell.angle_gamma   90.00
#
_symmetry.space_group_name_H-M   'P 1'
#
loop_
_entity.id
_entity.type
_entity.pdbx_description
1 polymer ?
#
loop_
_entity_poly.entity_id
_entity_poly.type
_entity_poly.pdbx_seq_one_letter_code
_entity_poly.pdbx_strand_id
1 'polypeptide(L)'
;MKHFNDNRLKSQSGQILVEYILLLLIAVSSAMILTTSLVGRRSDVNDSGVLIKSWHKIITAIGNDLPDCPNQTNFDSPNCP
;
A
#
# COMPACT_ATOMS: atom_id res chain seq x y z
N MET A 1 1.51 -58.36 9.50
CA MET A 1 1.33 -57.20 8.62
C MET A 1 0.20 -56.34 9.19
N LYS A 2 0.50 -55.10 9.62
CA LYS A 2 -0.49 -54.17 10.17
C LYS A 2 -1.12 -53.39 9.01
N HIS A 3 -2.41 -53.62 8.75
CA HIS A 3 -3.18 -52.79 7.83
C HIS A 3 -3.41 -51.43 8.49
N PHE A 4 -2.68 -50.40 8.03
CA PHE A 4 -3.01 -49.02 8.33
C PHE A 4 -4.24 -48.65 7.51
N ASN A 5 -5.32 -48.29 8.21
CA ASN A 5 -6.60 -47.92 7.63
C ASN A 5 -6.51 -46.49 7.06
N ASP A 6 -6.33 -46.41 5.75
CA ASP A 6 -6.05 -45.21 4.94
C ASP A 6 -7.27 -44.29 4.73
N ASN A 7 -8.29 -44.40 5.58
CA ASN A 7 -9.54 -43.65 5.46
C ASN A 7 -9.48 -42.24 6.07
N ARG A 8 -8.41 -41.89 6.80
CA ARG A 8 -8.23 -40.53 7.34
C ARG A 8 -7.68 -39.53 6.33
N LEU A 9 -6.92 -39.98 5.32
CA LEU A 9 -6.29 -39.10 4.33
C LEU A 9 -7.27 -38.55 3.28
N LYS A 10 -8.31 -39.32 2.90
CA LYS A 10 -9.35 -38.87 1.96
C LYS A 10 -10.28 -37.77 2.51
N SER A 11 -10.41 -37.66 3.84
CA SER A 11 -11.24 -36.63 4.47
C SER A 11 -10.54 -35.27 4.61
N GLN A 12 -9.22 -35.19 4.35
CA GLN A 12 -8.43 -33.96 4.55
C GLN A 12 -8.32 -33.07 3.31
N SER A 13 -8.61 -33.60 2.11
CA SER A 13 -8.53 -32.81 0.87
C SER A 13 -9.46 -31.60 0.88
N GLY A 14 -10.66 -31.74 1.45
CA GLY A 14 -11.61 -30.63 1.63
C GLY A 14 -11.10 -29.59 2.63
N GLN A 15 -10.44 -30.03 3.71
CA GLN A 15 -9.85 -29.12 4.71
C GLN A 15 -8.67 -28.34 4.13
N ILE A 16 -7.80 -29.00 3.38
CA ILE A 16 -6.69 -28.37 2.66
C ILE A 16 -7.20 -27.25 1.73
N LEU A 17 -8.27 -27.51 0.97
CA LEU A 17 -8.83 -26.52 0.05
C LEU A 17 -9.31 -25.26 0.80
N VAL A 18 -10.04 -25.47 1.90
CA VAL A 18 -10.56 -24.36 2.73
C VAL A 18 -9.42 -23.55 3.33
N GLU A 19 -8.35 -24.21 3.77
CA GLU A 19 -7.17 -23.55 4.33
C GLU A 19 -6.49 -22.62 3.31
N TYR A 20 -6.28 -23.09 2.07
CA TYR A 20 -5.69 -22.25 1.02
C TYR A 20 -6.58 -21.07 0.65
N ILE A 21 -7.90 -21.24 0.63
CA ILE A 21 -8.83 -20.13 0.37
C ILE A 21 -8.78 -19.12 1.52
N LEU A 22 -8.69 -19.57 2.77
CA LEU A 22 -8.56 -18.68 3.92
C LEU A 22 -7.26 -17.88 3.86
N LEU A 23 -6.14 -18.54 3.57
CA LEU A 23 -4.83 -17.88 3.39
C LEU A 23 -4.86 -16.89 2.23
N LEU A 24 -5.51 -17.25 1.12
CA LEU A 24 -5.68 -16.36 -0.03
C LEU A 24 -6.48 -15.10 0.34
N LEU A 25 -7.58 -15.24 1.09
CA LEU A 25 -8.38 -14.09 1.55
C LEU A 25 -7.58 -13.16 2.47
N ILE A 26 -6.76 -13.72 3.35
CA ILE A 26 -5.87 -12.94 4.22
C ILE A 26 -4.80 -12.21 3.38
N ALA A 27 -4.22 -12.88 2.39
CA ALA A 27 -3.24 -12.27 1.49
C ALA A 27 -3.84 -11.13 0.66
N VAL A 28 -5.04 -11.33 0.08
CA VAL A 28 -5.71 -10.32 -0.73
C VAL A 28 -6.16 -9.12 0.13
N SER A 29 -6.70 -9.36 1.32
CA SER A 29 -7.13 -8.28 2.22
C SER A 29 -5.94 -7.43 2.70
N SER A 30 -4.83 -8.07 3.08
CA SER A 30 -3.60 -7.34 3.44
C SER A 30 -3.04 -6.52 2.27
N ALA A 31 -2.99 -7.10 1.07
CA ALA A 31 -2.58 -6.37 -0.14
C ALA A 31 -3.47 -5.16 -0.42
N MET A 32 -4.79 -5.28 -0.20
CA MET A 32 -5.73 -4.17 -0.37
C MET A 32 -5.45 -3.03 0.62
N ILE A 33 -5.22 -3.34 1.90
CA ILE A 33 -4.90 -2.33 2.93
C ILE A 33 -3.59 -1.61 2.60
N LEU A 34 -2.57 -2.36 2.19
CA LEU A 34 -1.27 -1.79 1.83
C LEU A 34 -1.40 -0.88 0.60
N THR A 35 -2.09 -1.33 -0.43
CA THR A 35 -2.26 -0.57 -1.68
C THR A 35 -3.04 0.73 -1.46
N THR A 36 -4.12 0.66 -0.66
CA THR A 36 -4.92 1.85 -0.33
C THR A 36 -4.16 2.84 0.55
N SER A 37 -3.29 2.36 1.44
CA SER A 37 -2.43 3.22 2.25
C SER A 37 -1.30 3.86 1.44
N LEU A 38 -0.78 3.14 0.43
CA LEU A 38 0.36 3.59 -0.35
C LEU A 38 -0.04 4.57 -1.46
N VAL A 39 -1.12 4.28 -2.19
CA VAL A 39 -1.54 4.99 -3.42
C VAL A 39 -2.98 5.55 -3.32
N GLY A 40 -3.63 5.45 -2.16
CA GLY A 40 -4.99 5.97 -1.96
C GLY A 40 -5.12 7.44 -2.37
N ARG A 41 -6.04 7.71 -3.31
CA ARG A 41 -6.41 9.07 -3.71
C ARG A 41 -7.64 9.47 -2.92
N ARG A 42 -7.45 10.15 -1.78
CA ARG A 42 -8.53 10.79 -1.03
C ARG A 42 -8.55 12.28 -1.36
N SER A 43 -9.71 12.92 -1.19
CA SER A 43 -9.90 14.32 -1.57
C SER A 43 -9.01 15.31 -0.80
N ASP A 44 -8.49 14.91 0.36
CA ASP A 44 -7.53 15.68 1.15
C ASP A 44 -6.09 15.19 0.88
N VAL A 45 -5.16 16.14 0.72
CA VAL A 45 -3.72 15.90 0.59
C VAL A 45 -3.17 15.23 1.85
N ASN A 46 -3.70 15.57 3.03
CA ASN A 46 -3.32 14.97 4.30
C ASN A 46 -3.84 13.54 4.50
N ASP A 47 -4.84 13.12 3.72
CA ASP A 47 -5.39 11.76 3.76
C ASP A 47 -4.95 10.90 2.57
N SER A 48 -4.21 11.51 1.64
CA SER A 48 -3.66 10.83 0.47
C SER A 48 -2.58 9.81 0.85
N GLY A 49 -2.41 8.80 -0.02
CA GLY A 49 -1.42 7.76 0.15
C GLY A 49 0.01 8.32 0.18
N VAL A 50 0.89 7.60 0.87
CA VAL A 50 2.28 8.04 1.12
C VAL A 50 2.98 8.43 -0.18
N LEU A 51 2.84 7.62 -1.23
CA LEU A 51 3.52 7.85 -2.51
C LEU A 51 3.03 9.14 -3.19
N ILE A 52 1.73 9.41 -3.10
CA ILE A 52 1.11 10.61 -3.68
C ILE A 52 1.53 11.86 -2.92
N LYS A 53 1.57 11.80 -1.58
CA LYS A 53 2.05 12.91 -0.74
C LYS A 53 3.50 13.26 -1.07
N SER A 54 4.37 12.25 -1.16
CA SER A 54 5.78 12.47 -1.51
C SER A 54 5.92 13.05 -2.91
N TRP A 55 5.17 12.55 -3.89
CA TRP A 55 5.19 13.07 -5.25
C TRP A 55 4.67 14.52 -5.33
N HIS A 56 3.57 14.83 -4.63
CA HIS A 56 3.05 16.17 -4.53
C HIS A 56 4.07 17.12 -3.92
N LYS A 57 4.77 16.71 -2.84
CA LYS A 57 5.83 17.50 -2.22
C LYS A 57 6.95 17.83 -3.21
N ILE A 58 7.38 16.87 -4.02
CA ILE A 58 8.42 17.09 -5.04
C ILE A 58 7.94 18.10 -6.09
N ILE A 59 6.72 17.94 -6.60
CA ILE A 59 6.15 18.86 -7.60
C ILE A 59 6.02 20.27 -7.00
N THR A 60 5.53 20.39 -5.76
CA THR A 60 5.40 21.68 -5.07
C THR A 60 6.77 22.33 -4.90
N ALA A 61 7.79 21.57 -4.49
CA ALA A 61 9.13 22.10 -4.32
C ALA A 61 9.72 22.64 -5.63
N ILE A 62 9.55 21.91 -6.73
CA ILE A 62 9.99 22.33 -8.06
C ILE A 62 9.19 23.55 -8.54
N GLY A 63 7.86 23.54 -8.36
CA GLY A 63 6.99 24.62 -8.78
C GLY A 63 7.22 25.94 -8.03
N ASN A 64 7.70 25.85 -6.78
CA ASN A 64 8.04 27.00 -5.96
C ASN A 64 9.51 27.43 -6.10
N ASP A 65 10.31 26.76 -6.93
CA ASP A 65 11.69 27.17 -7.23
C ASP A 65 11.68 28.34 -8.23
N LEU A 66 11.51 29.55 -7.70
CA LEU A 66 11.34 30.78 -8.47
C LEU A 66 12.71 31.42 -8.78
N PRO A 67 12.94 31.90 -10.02
CA PRO A 67 14.23 32.46 -10.42
C PRO A 67 14.58 33.79 -9.72
N ASP A 68 13.58 34.51 -9.24
CA ASP A 68 13.74 35.81 -8.57
C ASP A 68 14.24 35.67 -7.12
N CYS A 69 14.50 34.44 -6.66
CA CYS A 69 14.63 34.10 -5.25
C CYS A 69 15.90 33.27 -4.96
N PRO A 70 17.10 33.82 -5.19
CA PRO A 70 18.35 33.06 -5.19
C PRO A 70 18.76 32.51 -3.81
N ASN A 71 18.21 33.04 -2.72
CA ASN A 71 18.51 32.63 -1.34
C ASN A 71 17.36 31.84 -0.67
N GLN A 72 16.43 31.31 -1.46
CA GLN A 72 15.31 30.52 -0.94
C GLN A 72 15.80 29.22 -0.28
N THR A 73 15.33 28.97 0.95
CA THR A 73 15.65 27.74 1.71
C THR A 73 14.42 26.90 2.04
N ASN A 74 13.22 27.43 1.81
CA ASN A 74 11.95 26.72 1.96
C ASN A 74 11.19 26.75 0.62
N PHE A 75 10.71 25.59 0.18
CA PHE A 75 10.01 25.41 -1.10
C PHE A 75 8.56 24.92 -0.93
N ASP A 76 8.00 25.02 0.29
CA ASP A 76 6.63 24.59 0.58
C ASP A 76 5.60 25.64 0.15
N SER A 77 6.00 26.91 -0.02
CA SER A 77 5.14 27.99 -0.53
C SER A 77 5.86 28.87 -1.56
N PRO A 78 5.13 29.40 -2.56
CA PRO A 78 5.65 30.41 -3.47
C PRO A 78 5.60 31.74 -2.73
N ASN A 79 6.63 32.07 -1.97
CA ASN A 79 6.74 33.42 -1.43
C ASN A 79 8.19 33.84 -1.37
N CYS A 80 8.52 34.74 -2.28
CA CYS A 80 9.72 35.54 -2.21
C CYS A 80 9.29 36.90 -1.68
N PRO A 81 10.10 37.54 -0.81
CA PRO A 81 9.79 38.86 -0.28
C PRO A 81 9.55 39.89 -1.39
#